data_AF-A0A0V0HU99-F1
#
_entry.id   AF-A0A0V0HU99-F1
#
_cell.length_a   1.000
_cell.length_b   1.000
_cell.length_c   1.000
_cell.angle_alpha   90.00
_cell.angle_beta   90.00
_cell.angle_gamma   90.00
#
_symmetry.space_group_name_H-M   'P 1'
#
loop_
_entity.id
_entity.type
_entity.pdbx_description
1 polymer ?
#
loop_
_entity_poly.entity_id
_entity_poly.type
_entity_poly.pdbx_seq_one_letter_code
_entity_poly.pdbx_strand_id
1 'polypeptide(L)'
;MSTTPPSRITHIINLPTQLDQPVSVVAAPGVSDTHFRNAIESSLFKQWLKNIQTETGLLANGAISLKQVLIQGVDMFGERLGFLKFKADNIDKETGQKVPGIVFARGPAVAVLILLDSEGETYAVLTEQVRVPVGRLILELPAGMLDDDQGDFTGTAVREVEEETGIHLNAHDMVDLTAFLDASTGGRVFPSPGGCDEEMSLFLYRGNVSKEKIQQLQGKETGLRDHGELIKVHVVPYDKLWRATADAKALTAIALYEMAKRDGLLP
;
A
#
# COMPACT_ATOMS: atom_id res chain seq x y z
N MET A 1 13.01 30.60 36.48
CA MET A 1 11.95 29.58 36.39
C MET A 1 12.52 28.40 35.64
N SER A 2 12.81 27.30 36.34
CA SER A 2 13.29 26.06 35.74
C SER A 2 12.09 25.40 35.06
N THR A 3 11.93 25.60 33.76
CA THR A 3 10.94 24.85 32.97
C THR A 3 11.49 23.44 32.79
N THR A 4 11.12 22.54 33.69
CA THR A 4 11.28 21.10 33.46
C THR A 4 10.59 20.81 32.13
N PRO A 5 11.29 20.29 31.11
CA PRO A 5 10.63 19.93 29.86
C PRO A 5 9.51 18.94 30.18
N PRO A 6 8.34 19.05 29.53
CA PRO A 6 7.25 18.10 29.77
C PRO A 6 7.77 16.68 29.57
N SER A 7 7.44 15.78 30.50
CA SER A 7 7.81 14.38 30.42
C SER A 7 7.32 13.80 29.09
N ARG A 8 8.26 13.31 28.27
CA ARG A 8 7.91 12.74 26.96
C ARG A 8 7.23 11.38 27.17
N ILE A 9 6.10 11.18 26.51
CA ILE A 9 5.40 9.89 26.47
C ILE A 9 6.35 8.87 25.86
N THR A 10 6.60 7.79 26.59
CA THR A 10 7.60 6.77 26.24
C THR A 10 7.04 5.38 26.49
N HIS A 11 7.36 4.45 25.60
CA HIS A 11 7.10 3.02 25.72
C HIS A 11 8.38 2.24 25.41
N ILE A 12 8.60 1.12 26.09
CA ILE A 12 9.80 0.29 25.88
C ILE A 12 9.39 -1.01 25.20
N ILE A 13 10.07 -1.34 24.11
CA ILE A 13 9.94 -2.63 23.44
C ILE A 13 11.25 -3.41 23.54
N ASN A 14 11.13 -4.71 23.76
CA ASN A 14 12.27 -5.63 23.78
C ASN A 14 12.26 -6.44 22.48
N LEU A 15 13.38 -6.45 21.77
CA LEU A 15 13.52 -7.19 20.53
C LEU A 15 14.36 -8.45 20.78
N PRO A 16 13.97 -9.63 20.27
CA PRO A 16 14.71 -10.87 20.48
C PRO A 16 16.17 -10.79 20.01
N THR A 17 16.45 -10.00 18.99
CA THR A 17 17.80 -9.78 18.45
C THR A 17 18.64 -8.78 19.24
N GLN A 18 18.05 -8.12 20.26
CA GLN A 18 18.67 -7.05 21.05
C GLN A 18 18.24 -7.09 22.54
N LEU A 19 18.23 -8.27 23.17
CA LEU A 19 17.72 -8.46 24.54
C LEU A 19 18.37 -7.54 25.59
N ASP A 20 19.66 -7.23 25.45
CA ASP A 20 20.39 -6.36 26.37
C ASP A 20 20.25 -4.87 26.06
N GLN A 21 19.51 -4.51 25.01
CA GLN A 21 19.37 -3.14 24.50
C GLN A 21 17.90 -2.84 24.19
N PRO A 22 17.09 -2.51 25.22
CA PRO A 22 15.69 -2.15 25.02
C PRO A 22 15.56 -0.94 24.08
N VAL A 23 14.57 -0.99 23.20
CA VAL A 23 14.28 0.09 22.26
C VAL A 23 13.22 1.00 22.88
N SER A 24 13.50 2.30 22.89
CA SER A 24 12.53 3.32 23.30
C SER A 24 11.66 3.73 22.12
N VAL A 25 10.35 3.71 22.31
CA VAL A 25 9.37 4.35 21.43
C VAL A 25 8.88 5.61 22.12
N VAL A 26 9.01 6.76 21.47
CA VAL A 26 8.74 8.06 22.08
C VAL A 26 7.80 8.89 21.22
N ALA A 27 6.94 9.67 21.85
CA ALA A 27 6.06 10.61 21.17
C ALA A 27 6.79 11.94 20.87
N ALA A 28 6.64 12.45 19.65
CA ALA A 28 7.02 13.81 19.31
C ALA A 28 6.09 14.84 20.00
N PRO A 29 6.52 16.09 20.20
CA PRO A 29 5.65 17.15 20.68
C PRO A 29 4.37 17.26 19.84
N GLY A 30 3.22 17.30 20.48
CA GLY A 30 1.90 17.39 19.83
C GLY A 30 1.19 16.06 19.59
N VAL A 31 1.88 14.92 19.74
CA VAL A 31 1.22 13.60 19.74
C VAL A 31 0.62 13.35 21.13
N SER A 32 -0.70 13.13 21.20
CA SER A 32 -1.41 12.84 22.45
C SER A 32 -1.12 11.43 22.98
N ASP A 33 -1.36 11.18 24.26
CA ASP A 33 -1.26 9.83 24.85
C ASP A 33 -2.12 8.80 24.11
N THR A 34 -3.35 9.18 23.74
CA THR A 34 -4.27 8.31 22.99
C THR A 34 -3.73 8.01 21.60
N HIS A 35 -3.29 9.02 20.85
CA HIS A 35 -2.71 8.79 19.51
C HIS A 35 -1.43 7.98 19.58
N PHE A 36 -0.59 8.20 20.60
CA PHE A 36 0.61 7.42 20.82
C PHE A 36 0.28 5.94 21.09
N ARG A 37 -0.71 5.65 21.94
CA ARG A 37 -1.18 4.27 22.18
C ARG A 37 -1.75 3.64 20.91
N ASN A 38 -2.62 4.35 20.19
CA ASN A 38 -3.16 3.89 18.91
C ASN A 38 -2.04 3.56 17.92
N ALA A 39 -1.00 4.40 17.86
CA ALA A 39 0.16 4.16 17.00
C ALA A 39 0.89 2.86 17.35
N ILE A 40 1.29 2.66 18.61
CA ILE A 40 2.06 1.47 19.00
C ILE A 40 1.21 0.18 18.98
N GLU A 41 -0.12 0.31 19.14
CA GLU A 41 -1.06 -0.81 19.09
C GLU A 41 -1.56 -1.12 17.67
N SER A 42 -1.36 -0.22 16.71
CA SER A 42 -1.80 -0.39 15.33
C SER A 42 -1.14 -1.57 14.62
N SER A 43 -1.87 -2.15 13.66
CA SER A 43 -1.35 -3.10 12.69
C SER A 43 -0.14 -2.54 11.94
N LEU A 44 -0.17 -1.26 11.54
CA LEU A 44 0.89 -0.59 10.79
C LEU A 44 2.23 -0.66 11.53
N PHE A 45 2.25 -0.22 12.79
CA PHE A 45 3.48 -0.24 13.59
C PHE A 45 3.93 -1.67 13.91
N LYS A 46 2.99 -2.54 14.29
CA LYS A 46 3.29 -3.94 14.62
C LYS A 46 3.83 -4.72 13.42
N GLN A 47 3.28 -4.49 12.23
CA GLN A 47 3.70 -5.15 11.00
C GLN A 47 5.08 -4.65 10.57
N TRP A 48 5.35 -3.35 10.61
CA TRP A 48 6.70 -2.82 10.38
C TRP A 48 7.70 -3.43 11.36
N LEU A 49 7.34 -3.49 12.65
CA LEU A 49 8.19 -4.07 13.68
C LEU A 49 8.43 -5.57 13.45
N LYS A 50 7.43 -6.32 13.00
CA LYS A 50 7.56 -7.73 12.59
C LYS A 50 8.49 -7.86 11.39
N ASN A 51 8.31 -7.04 10.36
CA ASN A 51 9.08 -7.07 9.11
C ASN A 51 10.58 -6.87 9.34
N ILE A 52 10.98 -5.94 10.21
CA ILE A 52 12.40 -5.73 10.49
C ILE A 52 13.05 -6.91 11.24
N GLN A 53 12.26 -7.83 11.80
CA GLN A 53 12.71 -9.00 12.56
C GLN A 53 12.63 -10.32 11.79
N THR A 54 12.11 -10.34 10.56
CA THR A 54 12.06 -11.57 9.74
C THR A 54 13.47 -12.01 9.33
N GLU A 55 13.59 -13.20 8.74
CA GLU A 55 14.87 -13.74 8.25
C GLU A 55 15.52 -12.89 7.15
N THR A 56 14.71 -12.13 6.39
CA THR A 56 15.15 -11.15 5.39
C THR A 56 15.07 -9.71 5.88
N GLY A 57 14.68 -9.52 7.14
CA GLY A 57 14.44 -8.23 7.76
C GLY A 57 15.73 -7.49 8.11
N LEU A 58 15.57 -6.19 8.40
CA LEU A 58 16.68 -5.28 8.70
C LEU A 58 17.61 -5.78 9.83
N LEU A 59 17.06 -6.47 10.83
CA LEU A 59 17.78 -6.94 12.01
C LEU A 59 18.28 -8.39 11.88
N ALA A 60 17.99 -9.08 10.78
CA ALA A 60 18.14 -10.54 10.65
C ALA A 60 19.57 -11.04 10.89
N ASN A 61 20.56 -10.36 10.31
CA ASN A 61 21.97 -10.74 10.40
C ASN A 61 22.72 -10.02 11.53
N GLY A 62 22.02 -9.21 12.33
CA GLY A 62 22.61 -8.44 13.42
C GLY A 62 23.53 -7.28 12.99
N ALA A 63 23.66 -6.96 11.70
CA ALA A 63 24.47 -5.84 11.21
C ALA A 63 23.87 -4.47 11.56
N ILE A 64 22.53 -4.39 11.59
CA ILE A 64 21.80 -3.19 12.00
C ILE A 64 21.25 -3.35 13.41
N SER A 65 21.18 -2.25 14.16
CA SER A 65 20.50 -2.14 15.46
C SER A 65 19.49 -1.01 15.45
N LEU A 66 18.26 -1.30 15.88
CA LEU A 66 17.26 -0.27 16.16
C LEU A 66 17.48 0.27 17.57
N LYS A 67 17.63 1.59 17.73
CA LYS A 67 17.86 2.23 19.04
C LYS A 67 16.64 2.93 19.61
N GLN A 68 15.89 3.59 18.74
CA GLN A 68 14.72 4.37 19.13
C GLN A 68 13.73 4.47 17.96
N VAL A 69 12.45 4.58 18.27
CA VAL A 69 11.43 5.05 17.34
C VAL A 69 10.78 6.32 17.87
N LEU A 70 10.72 7.36 17.05
CA LEU A 70 10.00 8.60 17.33
C LEU A 70 8.70 8.64 16.53
N ILE A 71 7.56 8.52 17.20
CA ILE A 71 6.24 8.70 16.60
C ILE A 71 6.02 10.20 16.35
N GLN A 72 5.88 10.59 15.09
CA GLN A 72 5.84 12.00 14.66
C GLN A 72 4.43 12.48 14.33
N GLY A 73 3.55 11.61 13.83
CA GLY A 73 2.21 11.97 13.42
C GLY A 73 1.31 10.75 13.31
N VAL A 74 0.04 10.93 13.62
CA VAL A 74 -1.00 9.90 13.63
C VAL A 74 -2.24 10.53 13.01
N ASP A 75 -2.71 9.95 11.91
CA ASP A 75 -3.94 10.36 11.23
C ASP A 75 -5.00 9.29 11.45
N MET A 76 -6.09 9.66 12.13
CA MET A 76 -7.20 8.77 12.46
C MET A 76 -8.34 8.91 11.44
N PHE A 77 -8.89 7.80 10.99
CA PHE A 77 -10.10 7.71 10.17
C PHE A 77 -11.23 7.15 11.02
N GLY A 78 -12.00 8.03 11.66
CA GLY A 78 -12.92 7.64 12.73
C GLY A 78 -12.13 7.05 13.90
N GLU A 79 -12.43 5.79 14.25
CA GLU A 79 -11.73 5.07 15.33
C GLU A 79 -10.48 4.32 14.83
N ARG A 80 -10.33 4.14 13.51
CA ARG A 80 -9.21 3.42 12.91
C ARG A 80 -8.00 4.32 12.71
N LEU A 81 -6.80 3.80 12.94
CA LEU A 81 -5.58 4.49 12.53
C LEU A 81 -5.42 4.35 11.01
N GLY A 82 -5.43 5.48 10.30
CA GLY A 82 -5.31 5.54 8.85
C GLY A 82 -3.85 5.61 8.40
N PHE A 83 -3.12 6.62 8.89
CA PHE A 83 -1.70 6.80 8.57
C PHE A 83 -0.87 7.04 9.82
N LEU A 84 0.37 6.55 9.77
CA LEU A 84 1.35 6.71 10.82
C LEU A 84 2.65 7.27 10.23
N LYS A 85 3.18 8.34 10.83
CA LYS A 85 4.50 8.87 10.50
C LYS A 85 5.44 8.70 11.67
N PHE A 86 6.58 8.08 11.45
CA PHE A 86 7.61 7.92 12.48
C PHE A 86 9.02 7.96 11.92
N LYS A 87 9.99 8.09 12.83
CA LYS A 87 11.41 7.96 12.53
C LYS A 87 12.02 6.84 13.36
N ALA A 88 12.61 5.85 12.70
CA ALA A 88 13.38 4.78 13.31
C ALA A 88 14.88 5.10 13.27
N ASP A 89 15.52 5.14 14.43
CA ASP A 89 16.96 5.32 14.55
C ASP A 89 17.66 3.95 14.40
N ASN A 90 17.89 3.58 13.15
CA ASN A 90 18.63 2.38 12.77
C ASN A 90 20.12 2.70 12.63
N ILE A 91 20.96 1.94 13.33
CA ILE A 91 22.41 2.12 13.36
C ILE A 91 23.08 0.92 12.71
N ASP A 92 23.87 1.19 11.68
CA ASP A 92 24.83 0.22 11.16
C ASP A 92 25.95 0.04 12.18
N LYS A 93 26.13 -1.19 12.66
CA LYS A 93 27.11 -1.51 13.72
C LYS A 93 28.54 -1.46 13.22
N GLU A 94 28.79 -1.65 11.93
CA GLU A 94 30.14 -1.58 11.36
C GLU A 94 30.62 -0.13 11.29
N THR A 95 29.78 0.74 10.72
CA THR A 95 30.15 2.15 10.48
C THR A 95 29.78 3.09 11.63
N GLY A 96 28.87 2.67 12.51
CA GLY A 96 28.25 3.51 13.54
C GLY A 96 27.29 4.57 13.00
N GLN A 97 27.03 4.59 11.69
CA GLN A 97 26.21 5.60 11.03
C GLN A 97 24.71 5.27 11.12
N LYS A 98 23.89 6.31 11.03
CA LYS A 98 22.43 6.18 10.92
C LYS A 98 22.02 5.85 9.50
N VAL A 99 21.23 4.79 9.33
CA VAL A 99 20.49 4.52 8.10
C VAL A 99 19.30 5.48 8.04
N PRO A 100 18.92 6.02 6.85
CA PRO A 100 17.67 6.75 6.70
C PRO A 100 16.49 5.94 7.23
N GLY A 101 15.74 6.52 8.17
CA GLY A 101 14.69 5.80 8.90
C GLY A 101 13.39 6.56 9.00
N ILE A 102 13.11 7.46 8.06
CA ILE A 102 11.78 8.09 7.97
C ILE A 102 10.83 7.05 7.40
N VAL A 103 9.70 6.84 8.08
CA VAL A 103 8.67 5.90 7.67
C VAL A 103 7.32 6.62 7.63
N PHE A 104 6.70 6.61 6.45
CA PHE A 104 5.29 6.86 6.25
C PHE A 104 4.59 5.52 6.14
N ALA A 105 4.01 5.09 7.25
CA ALA A 105 3.31 3.83 7.36
C ALA A 105 1.84 4.01 7.00
N ARG A 106 1.42 3.29 5.96
CA ARG A 106 0.04 3.19 5.47
C ARG A 106 -0.42 1.75 5.26
N GLY A 107 0.52 0.80 5.26
CA GLY A 107 0.22 -0.62 5.24
C GLY A 107 -0.12 -1.19 3.86
N PRO A 108 -0.65 -2.42 3.83
CA PRO A 108 -0.89 -3.15 2.61
C PRO A 108 -2.07 -2.61 1.79
N ALA A 109 -1.96 -2.72 0.48
CA ALA A 109 -2.96 -2.29 -0.48
C ALA A 109 -3.12 -3.32 -1.61
N VAL A 110 -4.23 -3.20 -2.33
CA VAL A 110 -4.55 -4.01 -3.50
C VAL A 110 -4.83 -3.11 -4.70
N ALA A 111 -4.53 -3.59 -5.90
CA ALA A 111 -4.95 -2.95 -7.14
C ALA A 111 -5.32 -3.99 -8.20
N VAL A 112 -6.24 -3.62 -9.09
CA VAL A 112 -6.79 -4.55 -10.07
C VAL A 112 -6.59 -4.05 -11.49
N LEU A 113 -5.87 -4.83 -12.30
CA LEU A 113 -5.84 -4.70 -13.75
C LEU A 113 -7.10 -5.34 -14.32
N ILE A 114 -8.06 -4.52 -14.72
CA ILE A 114 -9.33 -4.97 -15.31
C ILE A 114 -9.21 -4.90 -16.83
N LEU A 115 -9.24 -6.05 -17.50
CA LEU A 115 -9.23 -6.18 -18.95
C LEU A 115 -10.60 -6.61 -19.46
N LEU A 116 -11.20 -5.80 -20.34
CA LEU A 116 -12.50 -6.04 -20.93
C LEU A 116 -12.36 -6.25 -22.43
N ASP A 117 -12.71 -7.45 -22.90
CA ASP A 117 -12.74 -7.80 -24.33
C ASP A 117 -14.10 -7.37 -24.92
N SER A 118 -14.08 -6.64 -26.03
CA SER A 118 -15.27 -6.20 -26.75
C SER A 118 -14.99 -6.05 -28.25
N GLU A 119 -15.81 -6.68 -29.10
CA GLU A 119 -15.71 -6.61 -30.57
C GLU A 119 -14.30 -6.90 -31.15
N GLY A 120 -13.52 -7.76 -30.49
CA GLY A 120 -12.16 -8.13 -30.94
C GLY A 120 -11.05 -7.19 -30.46
N GLU A 121 -11.36 -6.18 -29.65
CA GLU A 121 -10.40 -5.32 -28.98
C GLU A 121 -10.42 -5.54 -27.45
N THR A 122 -9.25 -5.41 -26.81
CA THR A 122 -9.12 -5.46 -25.35
C THR A 122 -8.92 -4.07 -24.79
N TYR A 123 -9.69 -3.72 -23.76
CA TYR A 123 -9.63 -2.45 -23.08
C TYR A 123 -9.24 -2.62 -21.61
N ALA A 124 -8.43 -1.70 -21.09
CA ALA A 124 -8.15 -1.58 -19.67
C ALA A 124 -9.05 -0.52 -19.03
N VAL A 125 -9.54 -0.80 -17.82
CA VAL A 125 -10.31 0.17 -17.01
C VAL A 125 -9.38 0.87 -16.03
N LEU A 126 -9.44 2.20 -16.02
CA LEU A 126 -8.68 3.09 -15.13
C LEU A 126 -9.63 4.02 -14.38
N THR A 127 -9.15 4.57 -13.27
CA THR A 127 -9.79 5.64 -12.50
C THR A 127 -8.94 6.91 -12.58
N GLU A 128 -9.59 8.05 -12.84
CA GLU A 128 -8.99 9.39 -12.72
C GLU A 128 -9.29 9.90 -11.31
N GLN A 129 -8.25 10.11 -10.51
CA GLN A 129 -8.40 10.54 -9.12
C GLN A 129 -7.48 11.72 -8.78
N VAL A 130 -7.92 12.55 -7.82
CA VAL A 130 -7.10 13.63 -7.28
C VAL A 130 -6.04 13.04 -6.36
N ARG A 131 -4.77 13.17 -6.73
CA ARG A 131 -3.65 12.76 -5.88
C ARG A 131 -2.94 13.99 -5.32
N VAL A 132 -3.42 14.46 -4.16
CA VAL A 132 -2.84 15.60 -3.43
C VAL A 132 -1.31 15.47 -3.24
N PRO A 133 -0.73 14.30 -2.89
CA PRO A 133 0.71 14.17 -2.70
C PRO A 133 1.56 14.49 -3.92
N VAL A 134 1.01 14.34 -5.13
CA VAL A 134 1.69 14.71 -6.39
C VAL A 134 1.12 15.97 -7.05
N GLY A 135 0.09 16.58 -6.45
CA GLY A 135 -0.53 17.83 -6.89
C GLY A 135 -1.26 17.77 -8.24
N ARG A 136 -1.74 16.60 -8.67
CA ARG A 136 -2.39 16.43 -9.99
C ARG A 136 -3.45 15.32 -9.97
N LEU A 137 -4.29 15.34 -10.99
CA LEU A 137 -5.11 14.18 -11.37
C LEU A 137 -4.22 13.11 -12.01
N ILE A 138 -4.41 11.86 -11.63
CA ILE A 138 -3.71 10.72 -12.24
C ILE A 138 -4.76 9.72 -12.73
N LEU A 139 -4.53 9.18 -13.94
CA LEU A 139 -5.18 7.95 -14.39
C LEU A 139 -4.46 6.75 -13.79
N GLU A 140 -5.14 5.86 -13.11
CA GLU A 140 -4.52 4.77 -12.38
C GLU A 140 -5.40 3.52 -12.34
N LEU A 141 -4.83 2.38 -11.93
CA LEU A 141 -5.65 1.21 -11.64
C LEU A 141 -6.57 1.48 -10.45
N PRO A 142 -7.79 0.93 -10.45
CA PRO A 142 -8.61 0.88 -9.25
C PRO A 142 -7.86 0.18 -8.11
N ALA A 143 -7.86 0.78 -6.93
CA ALA A 143 -7.02 0.35 -5.82
C ALA A 143 -7.53 0.80 -4.46
N GLY A 144 -7.29 -0.02 -3.43
CA GLY A 144 -7.70 0.30 -2.06
C GLY A 144 -6.75 -0.26 -1.02
N MET A 145 -6.82 0.33 0.17
CA MET A 145 -6.05 -0.14 1.33
C MET A 145 -6.79 -1.30 1.99
N LEU A 146 -6.05 -2.26 2.53
CA LEU A 146 -6.68 -3.31 3.31
C LEU A 146 -7.02 -2.77 4.70
N ASP A 147 -8.21 -3.10 5.17
CA ASP A 147 -8.57 -2.90 6.58
C ASP A 147 -7.88 -3.97 7.45
N ASP A 148 -7.66 -3.62 8.70
CA ASP A 148 -7.01 -4.48 9.68
C ASP A 148 -7.86 -5.74 9.93
N ASP A 149 -7.23 -6.91 9.81
CA ASP A 149 -7.60 -8.22 10.39
C ASP A 149 -8.32 -9.32 9.57
N GLN A 150 -8.46 -9.27 8.24
CA GLN A 150 -9.11 -10.40 7.53
C GLN A 150 -8.27 -11.12 6.46
N GLY A 151 -7.15 -10.57 6.00
CA GLY A 151 -6.33 -11.22 4.97
C GLY A 151 -7.09 -11.55 3.67
N ASP A 152 -8.25 -10.92 3.47
CA ASP A 152 -9.11 -11.09 2.30
C ASP A 152 -8.74 -10.05 1.24
N PHE A 153 -7.56 -10.26 0.64
CA PHE A 153 -7.04 -9.40 -0.42
C PHE A 153 -8.00 -9.36 -1.61
N THR A 154 -8.54 -10.51 -1.99
CA THR A 154 -9.43 -10.65 -3.13
C THR A 154 -10.78 -9.99 -2.88
N GLY A 155 -11.43 -10.23 -1.74
CA GLY A 155 -12.69 -9.58 -1.39
C GLY A 155 -12.57 -8.07 -1.24
N THR A 156 -11.44 -7.59 -0.69
CA THR A 156 -11.17 -6.14 -0.65
C THR A 156 -11.02 -5.57 -2.05
N ALA A 157 -10.23 -6.20 -2.92
CA ALA A 157 -10.06 -5.77 -4.29
C ALA A 157 -11.38 -5.74 -5.08
N VAL A 158 -12.28 -6.72 -4.87
CA VAL A 158 -13.62 -6.71 -5.47
C VAL A 158 -14.43 -5.51 -4.99
N ARG A 159 -14.49 -5.27 -3.67
CA ARG A 159 -15.24 -4.14 -3.08
C ARG A 159 -14.75 -2.79 -3.61
N GLU A 160 -13.44 -2.58 -3.61
CA GLU A 160 -12.81 -1.34 -4.09
C GLU A 160 -13.10 -1.11 -5.57
N VAL A 161 -12.99 -2.15 -6.42
CA VAL A 161 -13.36 -2.04 -7.83
C VAL A 161 -14.83 -1.67 -8.00
N GLU A 162 -15.73 -2.28 -7.23
CA GLU A 162 -17.16 -1.98 -7.31
C GLU A 162 -17.45 -0.53 -6.90
N GLU A 163 -16.84 -0.03 -5.83
CA GLU A 163 -17.01 1.35 -5.36
C GLU A 163 -16.44 2.37 -6.36
N GLU A 164 -15.24 2.12 -6.89
CA GLU A 164 -14.54 3.05 -7.77
C GLU A 164 -14.98 2.98 -9.24
N THR A 165 -15.54 1.86 -9.70
CA THR A 165 -15.90 1.70 -11.13
C THR A 165 -17.37 1.33 -11.35
N GLY A 166 -18.03 0.74 -10.36
CA GLY A 166 -19.35 0.12 -10.46
C GLY A 166 -19.37 -1.13 -11.34
N ILE A 167 -18.22 -1.77 -11.55
CA ILE A 167 -18.10 -3.10 -12.15
C ILE A 167 -18.17 -4.11 -11.01
N HIS A 168 -19.05 -5.09 -11.13
CA HIS A 168 -19.15 -6.18 -10.16
C HIS A 168 -18.25 -7.32 -10.64
N LEU A 169 -17.30 -7.72 -9.80
CA LEU A 169 -16.37 -8.80 -10.08
C LEU A 169 -16.65 -9.99 -9.16
N ASN A 170 -16.46 -11.21 -9.65
CA ASN A 170 -16.41 -12.37 -8.75
C ASN A 170 -14.96 -12.60 -8.32
N ALA A 171 -14.75 -12.80 -7.02
CA ALA A 171 -13.45 -13.10 -6.45
C ALA A 171 -12.77 -14.33 -7.10
N HIS A 172 -13.55 -15.32 -7.53
CA HIS A 172 -13.05 -16.53 -8.18
C HIS A 172 -12.50 -16.31 -9.59
N ASP A 173 -12.88 -15.20 -10.24
CA ASP A 173 -12.43 -14.85 -11.60
C ASP A 173 -11.14 -14.00 -11.58
N MET A 174 -10.63 -13.69 -10.40
CA MET A 174 -9.41 -12.91 -10.23
C MET A 174 -8.17 -13.80 -10.21
N VAL A 175 -7.11 -13.33 -10.87
CA VAL A 175 -5.77 -13.93 -10.84
C VAL A 175 -4.84 -13.03 -10.05
N ASP A 176 -4.18 -13.56 -9.02
CA ASP A 176 -3.12 -12.85 -8.30
C ASP A 176 -1.86 -12.79 -9.18
N LEU A 177 -1.58 -11.62 -9.76
CA LEU A 177 -0.38 -11.39 -10.57
C LEU A 177 0.90 -11.40 -9.73
N THR A 178 0.80 -10.97 -8.47
CA THR A 178 1.93 -10.96 -7.54
C THR A 178 2.32 -12.36 -7.07
N ALA A 179 1.43 -13.35 -7.17
CA ALA A 179 1.73 -14.75 -6.90
C ALA A 179 2.72 -15.37 -7.92
N PHE A 180 2.94 -14.74 -9.08
CA PHE A 180 3.96 -15.18 -10.04
C PHE A 180 5.38 -14.72 -9.70
N LEU A 181 5.55 -13.87 -8.68
CA LEU A 181 6.86 -13.48 -8.19
C LEU A 181 7.52 -14.62 -7.43
N ASP A 182 8.86 -14.62 -7.40
CA ASP A 182 9.61 -15.57 -6.58
C ASP A 182 9.24 -15.41 -5.09
N ALA A 183 9.16 -16.52 -4.36
CA ALA A 183 8.81 -16.54 -2.94
C ALA A 183 9.74 -15.64 -2.09
N SER A 184 11.01 -15.45 -2.51
CA SER A 184 11.96 -14.57 -1.83
C SER A 184 11.56 -13.10 -1.85
N THR A 185 10.65 -12.69 -2.74
CA THR A 185 10.11 -11.33 -2.81
C THR A 185 9.00 -11.09 -1.80
N GLY A 186 8.49 -12.14 -1.15
CA GLY A 186 7.29 -12.10 -0.32
C GLY A 186 5.99 -12.00 -1.12
N GLY A 187 6.03 -12.06 -2.46
CA GLY A 187 4.84 -11.96 -3.31
C GLY A 187 4.18 -10.59 -3.23
N ARG A 188 4.98 -9.52 -3.13
CA ARG A 188 4.50 -8.14 -2.98
C ARG A 188 5.31 -7.18 -3.85
N VAL A 189 4.68 -6.09 -4.25
CA VAL A 189 5.32 -4.98 -4.96
C VAL A 189 5.41 -3.77 -4.04
N PHE A 190 6.58 -3.12 -4.00
CA PHE A 190 6.80 -1.89 -3.23
C PHE A 190 6.93 -0.70 -4.18
N PRO A 191 5.95 0.23 -4.24
CA PRO A 191 5.99 1.35 -5.16
C PRO A 191 7.11 2.35 -4.86
N SER A 192 7.39 2.59 -3.57
CA SER A 192 8.38 3.59 -3.13
C SER A 192 8.97 3.24 -1.74
N PRO A 193 9.79 2.17 -1.64
CA PRO A 193 10.27 1.64 -0.36
C PRO A 193 11.28 2.55 0.36
N GLY A 194 11.69 3.67 -0.24
CA GLY A 194 12.61 4.62 0.36
C GLY A 194 12.00 5.47 1.49
N GLY A 195 10.67 5.48 1.64
CA GLY A 195 9.99 6.23 2.69
C GLY A 195 8.55 5.82 3.01
N CYS A 196 7.97 4.90 2.24
CA CYS A 196 6.64 4.36 2.49
C CYS A 196 6.70 2.84 2.63
N ASP A 197 5.91 2.28 3.56
CA ASP A 197 5.82 0.83 3.78
C ASP A 197 4.75 0.15 2.92
N GLU A 198 4.12 0.89 1.99
CA GLU A 198 3.08 0.37 1.12
C GLU A 198 3.56 -0.86 0.35
N GLU A 199 2.91 -1.98 0.63
CA GLU A 199 3.07 -3.23 -0.08
C GLU A 199 1.79 -3.53 -0.88
N MET A 200 1.96 -3.79 -2.17
CA MET A 200 0.84 -3.99 -3.07
C MET A 200 0.71 -5.46 -3.48
N SER A 201 -0.53 -5.95 -3.45
CA SER A 201 -0.93 -7.16 -4.18
C SER A 201 -1.65 -6.73 -5.46
N LEU A 202 -1.23 -7.27 -6.60
CA LEU A 202 -1.77 -6.89 -7.91
C LEU A 202 -2.62 -8.04 -8.43
N PHE A 203 -3.85 -7.74 -8.81
CA PHE A 203 -4.76 -8.73 -9.36
C PHE A 203 -5.09 -8.41 -10.82
N LEU A 204 -5.42 -9.44 -11.57
CA LEU A 204 -5.97 -9.37 -12.91
C LEU A 204 -7.42 -9.84 -12.86
N TYR A 205 -8.29 -9.11 -13.53
CA TYR A 205 -9.60 -9.60 -13.95
C TYR A 205 -9.70 -9.49 -15.47
N ARG A 206 -10.25 -10.51 -16.12
CA ARG A 206 -10.53 -10.48 -17.56
C ARG A 206 -11.97 -10.92 -17.84
N GLY A 207 -12.71 -10.11 -18.61
CA GLY A 207 -14.10 -10.40 -18.94
C GLY A 207 -14.49 -9.95 -20.34
N ASN A 208 -15.58 -10.52 -20.87
CA ASN A 208 -16.16 -10.10 -22.15
C ASN A 208 -17.37 -9.19 -21.88
N VAL A 209 -17.46 -8.07 -22.60
CA VAL A 209 -18.55 -7.11 -22.44
C VAL A 209 -19.04 -6.57 -23.80
N SER A 210 -20.27 -6.06 -23.83
CA SER A 210 -20.79 -5.40 -25.02
C SER A 210 -20.14 -4.03 -25.24
N LYS A 211 -20.16 -3.55 -26.48
CA LYS A 211 -19.65 -2.22 -26.83
C LYS A 211 -20.37 -1.11 -26.08
N GLU A 212 -21.68 -1.28 -25.85
CA GLU A 212 -22.50 -0.35 -25.08
C GLU A 212 -21.98 -0.25 -23.64
N LYS A 213 -21.54 -1.37 -23.04
CA LYS A 213 -20.96 -1.34 -21.70
C LYS A 213 -19.64 -0.57 -21.65
N ILE A 214 -18.78 -0.70 -22.66
CA ILE A 214 -17.55 0.10 -22.80
C ILE A 214 -17.89 1.59 -22.85
N GLN A 215 -18.88 1.97 -23.66
CA GLN A 215 -19.33 3.37 -23.76
C GLN A 215 -19.93 3.91 -22.47
N GLN A 216 -20.67 3.07 -21.72
CA GLN A 216 -21.25 3.45 -20.42
C GLN A 216 -20.19 3.66 -19.34
N LEU A 217 -19.08 2.92 -19.39
CA LEU A 217 -17.99 3.07 -18.43
C LEU A 217 -17.17 4.33 -18.70
N GLN A 218 -16.97 4.70 -19.96
CA GLN A 218 -16.15 5.85 -20.32
C GLN A 218 -16.72 7.16 -19.76
N GLY A 219 -15.96 7.81 -18.88
CA GLY A 219 -16.33 9.09 -18.25
C GLY A 219 -17.35 8.96 -17.13
N LYS A 220 -17.72 7.74 -16.73
CA LYS A 220 -18.65 7.52 -15.61
C LYS A 220 -18.06 8.07 -14.33
N GLU A 221 -18.82 8.89 -13.63
CA GLU A 221 -18.43 9.43 -12.32
C GLU A 221 -18.91 8.49 -11.21
N THR A 222 -18.01 8.16 -10.29
CA THR A 222 -18.15 7.14 -9.23
C THR A 222 -17.51 7.63 -7.93
N GLY A 223 -17.39 6.76 -6.92
CA GLY A 223 -16.87 7.11 -5.59
C GLY A 223 -17.88 7.78 -4.68
N LEU A 224 -17.52 7.91 -3.40
CA LEU A 224 -18.34 8.55 -2.39
C LEU A 224 -18.11 10.07 -2.40
N ARG A 225 -18.90 10.79 -3.20
CA ARG A 225 -18.80 12.27 -3.31
C ARG A 225 -18.93 12.98 -1.97
N ASP A 226 -19.82 12.52 -1.11
CA ASP A 226 -20.03 13.09 0.23
C ASP A 226 -18.82 12.89 1.16
N HIS A 227 -17.92 11.96 0.81
CA HIS A 227 -16.64 11.71 1.47
C HIS A 227 -15.45 12.35 0.73
N GLY A 228 -15.69 13.15 -0.32
CA GLY A 228 -14.65 13.86 -1.07
C GLY A 228 -13.95 13.03 -2.15
N GLU A 229 -14.43 11.83 -2.45
CA GLU A 229 -13.90 10.98 -3.50
C GLU A 229 -14.47 11.38 -4.86
N LEU A 230 -13.62 12.02 -5.66
CA LEU A 230 -13.94 12.43 -7.03
C LEU A 230 -13.26 11.46 -7.99
N ILE A 231 -13.99 10.43 -8.39
CA ILE A 231 -13.49 9.36 -9.25
C ILE A 231 -14.22 9.43 -10.59
N LYS A 232 -13.46 9.36 -11.69
CA LYS A 232 -13.99 9.20 -13.04
C LYS A 232 -13.38 7.99 -13.71
N VAL A 233 -14.21 7.14 -14.31
CA VAL A 233 -13.76 5.93 -14.99
C VAL A 233 -13.30 6.26 -16.41
N HIS A 234 -12.18 5.68 -16.83
CA HIS A 234 -11.65 5.74 -18.18
C HIS A 234 -11.43 4.33 -18.72
N VAL A 235 -11.76 4.13 -20.00
CA VAL A 235 -11.53 2.87 -20.70
C VAL A 235 -10.54 3.14 -21.83
N VAL A 236 -9.40 2.46 -21.77
CA VAL A 236 -8.26 2.70 -22.67
C VAL A 236 -7.93 1.42 -23.43
N PRO A 237 -7.70 1.45 -24.75
CA PRO A 237 -7.19 0.29 -25.47
C PRO A 237 -5.92 -0.26 -24.80
N TYR A 238 -5.86 -1.56 -24.56
CA TYR A 238 -4.78 -2.18 -23.77
C TYR A 238 -3.39 -1.92 -24.36
N ASP A 239 -3.27 -1.92 -25.69
CA ASP A 239 -2.03 -1.62 -26.42
C ASP A 239 -1.47 -0.20 -26.16
N LYS A 240 -2.35 0.73 -25.73
CA LYS A 240 -2.01 2.11 -25.38
C LYS A 240 -1.82 2.32 -23.88
N LEU A 241 -2.24 1.38 -23.03
CA LEU A 241 -2.28 1.53 -21.57
C LEU A 241 -0.93 2.00 -21.01
N TRP A 242 0.17 1.36 -21.40
CA TRP A 242 1.52 1.68 -20.90
C TRP A 242 1.99 3.11 -21.22
N ARG A 243 1.35 3.79 -22.19
CA ARG A 243 1.60 5.20 -22.53
C ARG A 243 0.57 6.16 -21.95
N ALA A 244 -0.57 5.64 -21.49
CA ALA A 244 -1.70 6.44 -21.04
C ALA A 244 -1.60 6.90 -19.58
N THR A 245 -0.72 6.27 -18.79
CA THR A 245 -0.61 6.53 -17.36
C THR A 245 0.84 6.55 -16.87
N ALA A 246 1.08 7.37 -15.83
CA ALA A 246 2.32 7.39 -15.05
C ALA A 246 2.22 6.56 -13.75
N ASP A 247 1.15 5.79 -13.60
CA ASP A 247 0.84 5.01 -12.43
C ASP A 247 1.72 3.75 -12.33
N ALA A 248 2.56 3.68 -11.30
CA ALA A 248 3.53 2.60 -11.15
C ALA A 248 2.87 1.22 -11.00
N LYS A 249 1.70 1.13 -10.34
CA LYS A 249 0.96 -0.13 -10.21
C LYS A 249 0.42 -0.60 -11.56
N ALA A 250 -0.10 0.30 -12.41
CA ALA A 250 -0.51 -0.04 -13.77
C ALA A 250 0.65 -0.61 -14.59
N LEU A 251 1.80 0.08 -14.62
CA LEU A 251 2.97 -0.36 -15.38
C LEU A 251 3.54 -1.68 -14.85
N THR A 252 3.52 -1.89 -13.54
CA THR A 252 3.95 -3.15 -12.92
C THR A 252 2.99 -4.29 -13.24
N ALA A 253 1.68 -4.06 -13.16
CA ALA A 253 0.66 -5.06 -13.49
C ALA A 253 0.75 -5.49 -14.97
N ILE A 254 1.01 -4.55 -15.89
CA ILE A 254 1.29 -4.86 -17.31
C ILE A 254 2.51 -5.78 -17.42
N ALA A 255 3.61 -5.45 -16.73
CA ALA A 255 4.83 -6.25 -16.79
C ALA A 255 4.59 -7.68 -16.27
N LEU A 256 3.94 -7.84 -15.12
CA LEU A 256 3.63 -9.16 -14.57
C LEU A 256 2.67 -9.94 -15.47
N TYR A 257 1.62 -9.30 -15.99
CA TYR A 257 0.67 -9.91 -16.92
C TYR A 257 1.35 -10.39 -18.20
N GLU A 258 2.14 -9.55 -18.87
CA GLU A 258 2.79 -9.91 -20.14
C GLU A 258 3.84 -11.00 -19.95
N MET A 259 4.57 -10.98 -18.84
CA MET A 259 5.54 -12.03 -18.50
C MET A 259 4.84 -13.37 -18.20
N ALA A 260 3.82 -13.36 -17.33
CA ALA A 260 3.04 -14.56 -17.01
C ALA A 260 2.34 -15.12 -18.25
N LYS A 261 1.81 -14.26 -19.12
CA LYS A 261 1.18 -14.65 -20.39
C LYS A 261 2.18 -15.31 -21.33
N ARG A 262 3.36 -14.69 -21.52
CA ARG A 262 4.41 -15.22 -22.40
C ARG A 262 4.88 -16.60 -21.94
N ASP A 263 4.95 -16.79 -20.63
CA ASP A 263 5.44 -18.03 -20.03
C ASP A 263 4.32 -19.07 -19.84
N GLY A 264 3.08 -18.77 -20.26
CA GLY A 264 1.94 -19.70 -20.24
C GLY A 264 1.39 -19.97 -18.83
N LEU A 265 1.58 -19.04 -17.89
CA LEU A 265 1.18 -19.17 -16.48
C LEU A 265 -0.23 -18.65 -16.19
N LEU A 266 -0.81 -17.87 -17.11
CA LEU A 266 -2.19 -17.41 -16.99
C LEU A 266 -3.17 -18.54 -17.36
N PRO A 267 -4.32 -18.64 -16.65
CA PRO A 267 -5.37 -19.62 -16.94
C PRO A 267 -6.05 -19.42 -18.31
#